data_AF-A0A8H6HIM7-F1
#
_entry.id   AF-A0A8H6HIM7-F1
#
_cell.length_a   1.000
_cell.length_b   1.000
_cell.length_c   1.000
_cell.angle_alpha   90.00
_cell.angle_beta   90.00
_cell.angle_gamma   90.00
#
_symmetry.space_group_name_H-M   'P 1'
#
loop_
_entity.id
_entity.type
_entity.pdbx_description
1 polymer ?
#
loop_
_entity_poly.entity_id
_entity_poly.type
_entity_poly.pdbx_seq_one_letter_code
_entity_poly.pdbx_strand_id
1 'polypeptide(L)'
;MLADFNADVSSTHSPSNSASLPSSQSPLHLHVPHYAGIPSSGPSSPVSASGLSLSVNYLPAKFSDNILNARARLRGKGGGEKGPSVPKQGGGLAAFKSGEARIGGKSLRWTRFKVILFVANLLLSLYSLVAMIACLLTWFTTWQHADIIRVANNPELVLSTLAASLGMLTSVIGWAGILLNNRTFLAVYTLLTWVTFAFLVTPGYITYRRYSLNLEGKINDMWANALGAMGRMRIQNQLSCCGYFSPYVEATVSQTCYARSILPGCKKGIWDYEERILRNWWKTSFALVPVHICVMLAALMCSNHVTYRFGKGMMPEAYRLNAGSMAVIMDQYANQLAEQYGPEVAGKVLERSKSNFGLAQTGR
;
A
#
# COMPACT_ATOMS: atom_id res chain seq x y z
N MET A 1 40.55 -1.44 31.91
CA MET A 1 40.52 -1.42 30.43
C MET A 1 39.42 -0.45 30.01
N LEU A 2 39.66 0.85 30.21
CA LEU A 2 40.20 1.80 29.21
C LEU A 2 39.25 2.00 28.03
N ALA A 3 38.46 3.07 28.09
CA ALA A 3 38.53 4.17 27.13
C ALA A 3 37.76 5.38 27.68
N ASP A 4 38.51 6.45 27.91
CA ASP A 4 38.07 7.79 28.25
C ASP A 4 37.15 8.40 27.17
N PHE A 5 36.13 9.15 27.60
CA PHE A 5 35.55 10.20 26.77
C PHE A 5 35.19 11.38 27.68
N ASN A 6 36.15 12.30 27.78
CA ASN A 6 36.00 13.57 28.47
C ASN A 6 35.07 14.49 27.68
N ALA A 7 34.32 15.28 28.45
CA ALA A 7 33.53 16.41 28.02
C ALA A 7 34.40 17.53 27.46
N ASP A 8 33.83 18.34 26.56
CA ASP A 8 34.10 19.78 26.58
C ASP A 8 32.85 20.55 26.17
N VAL A 9 32.31 21.26 27.16
CA VAL A 9 31.43 22.40 27.04
C VAL A 9 32.34 23.62 27.04
N SER A 10 32.30 24.42 25.98
CA SER A 10 32.69 25.82 26.09
C SER A 10 31.89 26.68 25.14
N SER A 11 31.43 27.76 25.74
CA SER A 11 30.55 28.80 25.24
C SER A 11 31.27 29.86 24.40
N THR A 12 30.46 30.65 23.70
CA THR A 12 30.68 32.02 23.19
C THR A 12 31.12 32.23 21.73
N HIS A 13 30.54 33.31 21.20
CA HIS A 13 30.87 34.09 20.00
C HIS A 13 30.28 33.71 18.64
N SER A 14 29.20 34.43 18.31
CA SER A 14 28.93 34.91 16.95
C SER A 14 30.11 35.75 16.44
N PRO A 15 30.44 35.60 15.15
CA PRO A 15 30.70 36.77 14.31
C PRO A 15 29.86 36.73 13.03
N SER A 16 29.36 37.91 12.70
CA SER A 16 28.90 38.33 11.37
C SER A 16 29.96 38.05 10.30
N ASN A 17 29.60 37.32 9.25
CA ASN A 17 30.39 37.24 8.02
C ASN A 17 29.52 37.55 6.80
N SER A 18 29.61 38.80 6.37
CA SER A 18 29.39 39.22 4.98
C SER A 18 30.66 38.91 4.17
N ALA A 19 30.57 38.00 3.20
CA ALA A 19 31.57 37.89 2.12
C ALA A 19 31.00 37.12 0.91
N SER A 20 30.73 37.89 -0.15
CA SER A 20 31.04 37.61 -1.56
C SER A 20 30.92 36.20 -2.15
N LEU A 21 30.00 36.10 -3.12
CA LEU A 21 29.95 35.09 -4.18
C LEU A 21 31.23 35.04 -5.03
N PRO A 22 31.66 33.83 -5.43
CA PRO A 22 32.26 33.62 -6.74
C PRO A 22 31.32 32.79 -7.63
N SER A 23 31.02 33.36 -8.79
CA SER A 23 30.44 32.72 -9.96
C SER A 23 31.48 31.82 -10.65
N SER A 24 31.18 30.54 -10.86
CA SER A 24 31.79 29.70 -11.90
C SER A 24 30.92 28.45 -12.09
N GLN A 25 30.03 28.44 -13.09
CA GLN A 25 30.24 27.75 -14.38
C GLN A 25 30.73 26.31 -14.24
N SER A 26 29.82 25.35 -14.42
CA SER A 26 29.99 24.15 -15.28
C SER A 26 28.73 23.28 -15.24
N PRO A 27 28.00 23.11 -16.35
CA PRO A 27 26.89 22.17 -16.44
C PRO A 27 27.41 20.76 -16.74
N LEU A 28 27.10 19.79 -15.86
CA LEU A 28 27.30 18.38 -16.14
C LEU A 28 26.28 17.91 -17.17
N HIS A 29 26.78 17.73 -18.39
CA HIS A 29 26.08 17.27 -19.57
C HIS A 29 25.76 15.77 -19.44
N LEU A 30 24.48 15.43 -19.28
CA LEU A 30 23.99 14.05 -19.32
C LEU A 30 24.06 13.55 -20.77
N HIS A 31 24.92 12.55 -21.00
CA HIS A 31 25.09 11.91 -22.31
C HIS A 31 23.91 10.95 -22.57
N VAL A 32 22.98 11.36 -23.43
CA VAL A 32 21.90 10.52 -23.98
C VAL A 32 22.41 9.91 -25.29
N PRO A 33 22.40 8.59 -25.47
CA PRO A 33 22.78 7.98 -26.74
C PRO A 33 21.75 8.31 -27.84
N HIS A 34 22.20 9.01 -28.86
CA HIS A 34 21.49 9.20 -30.12
C HIS A 34 21.34 7.86 -30.85
N TYR A 35 20.10 7.42 -31.08
CA TYR A 35 19.80 6.44 -32.10
C TYR A 35 20.11 7.03 -33.47
N ALA A 36 21.08 6.44 -34.17
CA ALA A 36 21.47 6.81 -35.52
C ALA A 36 20.28 6.62 -36.48
N GLY A 37 19.87 7.72 -37.10
CA GLY A 37 18.94 7.74 -38.21
C GLY A 37 19.53 7.05 -39.43
N ILE A 38 18.72 6.22 -40.06
CA ILE A 38 18.96 5.57 -41.34
C ILE A 38 18.96 6.67 -42.43
N PRO A 39 19.94 6.71 -43.35
CA PRO A 39 19.99 7.74 -44.38
C PRO A 39 18.92 7.51 -45.46
N SER A 40 18.11 8.53 -45.72
CA SER A 40 17.26 8.62 -46.90
C SER A 40 18.04 9.24 -48.06
N SER A 41 18.38 8.44 -49.06
CA SER A 41 18.76 8.90 -50.39
C SER A 41 17.68 8.47 -51.39
N GLY A 42 17.12 9.44 -52.11
CA GLY A 42 16.27 9.19 -53.30
C GLY A 42 17.05 8.47 -54.41
N PRO A 43 16.37 8.05 -55.50
CA PRO A 43 15.94 9.04 -56.49
C PRO A 43 14.58 8.78 -57.15
N SER A 44 14.18 9.77 -57.93
CA SER A 44 12.93 9.98 -58.64
C SER A 44 12.78 9.22 -59.98
N SER A 45 11.51 8.95 -60.33
CA SER A 45 10.89 8.92 -61.67
C SER A 45 10.74 7.52 -62.36
N PRO A 46 9.87 7.38 -63.40
CA PRO A 46 8.48 6.92 -63.24
C PRO A 46 8.05 5.85 -64.27
N VAL A 47 7.38 4.75 -63.87
CA VAL A 47 6.78 3.83 -64.88
C VAL A 47 5.50 3.17 -64.39
N SER A 48 4.41 3.52 -65.08
CA SER A 48 3.34 2.68 -65.64
C SER A 48 3.00 1.31 -65.01
N ALA A 49 1.74 1.24 -64.56
CA ALA A 49 0.72 0.24 -64.83
C ALA A 49 0.97 -1.28 -64.58
N SER A 50 -0.01 -1.84 -63.87
CA SER A 50 -0.63 -3.18 -64.02
C SER A 50 -0.24 -4.26 -63.01
N GLY A 51 -1.22 -4.66 -62.19
CA GLY A 51 -1.44 -6.05 -61.82
C GLY A 51 -0.60 -6.62 -60.67
N LEU A 52 -0.98 -6.34 -59.42
CA LEU A 52 -0.63 -7.18 -58.28
C LEU A 52 -1.87 -7.43 -57.41
N SER A 53 -2.44 -8.63 -57.58
CA SER A 53 -3.51 -9.19 -56.76
C SER A 53 -3.02 -9.42 -55.32
N LEU A 54 -3.46 -8.57 -54.39
CA LEU A 54 -3.35 -8.79 -52.95
C LEU A 54 -4.59 -9.58 -52.49
N SER A 55 -4.63 -10.85 -52.84
CA SER A 55 -5.51 -11.80 -52.18
C SER A 55 -4.68 -12.95 -51.63
N VAL A 56 -5.12 -13.44 -50.47
CA VAL A 56 -4.71 -14.71 -49.87
C VAL A 56 -3.37 -14.65 -49.11
N ASN A 57 -3.42 -14.53 -47.78
CA ASN A 57 -3.32 -15.68 -46.87
C ASN A 57 -2.78 -15.26 -45.49
N TYR A 58 -3.64 -14.75 -44.61
CA TYR A 58 -3.35 -14.74 -43.17
C TYR A 58 -4.62 -15.02 -42.37
N LEU A 59 -5.25 -16.15 -42.67
CA LEU A 59 -6.10 -16.83 -41.70
C LEU A 59 -5.31 -18.04 -41.20
N PRO A 60 -4.79 -18.02 -39.96
CA PRO A 60 -4.10 -19.17 -39.40
C PRO A 60 -5.04 -20.38 -39.42
N ALA A 61 -4.57 -21.49 -40.00
CA ALA A 61 -5.30 -22.75 -40.23
C ALA A 61 -5.86 -23.44 -38.97
N LYS A 62 -5.85 -22.76 -37.81
CA LYS A 62 -6.39 -23.25 -36.54
C LYS A 62 -7.89 -22.94 -36.36
N PHE A 63 -8.53 -22.21 -37.29
CA PHE A 63 -9.96 -21.86 -37.18
C PHE A 63 -10.90 -22.58 -38.16
N SER A 64 -10.39 -23.28 -39.19
CA SER A 64 -11.24 -23.84 -40.24
C SER A 64 -11.91 -25.18 -39.89
N ASP A 65 -11.32 -26.01 -39.03
CA ASP A 65 -11.78 -27.40 -38.89
C ASP A 65 -12.95 -27.61 -37.91
N ASN A 66 -13.15 -26.69 -36.96
CA ASN A 66 -14.19 -26.86 -35.94
C ASN A 66 -15.56 -26.24 -36.32
N ILE A 67 -15.62 -25.35 -37.31
CA ILE A 67 -16.89 -24.73 -37.73
C ILE A 67 -17.68 -25.62 -38.69
N LEU A 68 -17.02 -26.35 -39.58
CA LEU A 68 -17.71 -27.16 -40.58
C LEU A 68 -18.24 -28.49 -40.03
N ASN A 69 -17.63 -29.04 -38.98
CA ASN A 69 -18.08 -30.29 -38.36
C ASN A 69 -19.14 -30.11 -37.25
N ALA A 70 -19.40 -28.89 -36.78
CA ALA A 70 -20.39 -28.65 -35.72
C ALA A 70 -21.85 -28.80 -36.19
N ARG A 71 -22.12 -28.69 -37.50
CA ARG A 71 -23.49 -28.75 -38.03
C ARG A 71 -24.06 -30.18 -38.15
N ALA A 72 -23.20 -31.20 -38.09
CA ALA A 72 -23.63 -32.60 -38.21
C ALA A 72 -24.20 -33.22 -36.91
N ARG A 73 -24.01 -32.59 -35.74
CA ARG A 73 -24.45 -33.16 -34.45
C ARG A 73 -25.75 -32.58 -33.85
N LEU A 74 -26.39 -31.61 -34.51
CA LEU A 74 -27.62 -30.98 -34.00
C LEU A 74 -28.93 -31.62 -34.47
N ARG A 75 -28.87 -32.84 -35.03
CA ARG A 75 -30.06 -33.60 -35.44
C ARG A 75 -30.18 -34.93 -34.69
N GLY A 76 -29.94 -34.91 -33.38
CA GLY A 76 -30.20 -36.04 -32.46
C GLY A 76 -31.41 -35.73 -31.58
N LYS A 77 -32.56 -36.26 -31.97
CA LYS A 77 -33.84 -36.17 -31.27
C LYS A 77 -33.93 -37.31 -30.25
N GLY A 78 -34.04 -36.95 -28.96
CA GLY A 78 -34.66 -37.78 -27.92
C GLY A 78 -33.78 -38.80 -27.19
N GLY A 79 -34.12 -39.05 -25.93
CA GLY A 79 -33.65 -40.20 -25.15
C GLY A 79 -32.72 -39.82 -24.01
N GLY A 80 -33.26 -39.74 -22.80
CA GLY A 80 -32.48 -39.50 -21.60
C GLY A 80 -31.60 -40.68 -21.24
N GLU A 81 -30.33 -40.42 -20.94
CA GLU A 81 -29.51 -41.29 -20.12
C GLU A 81 -28.41 -40.45 -19.45
N LYS A 82 -28.26 -40.63 -18.14
CA LYS A 82 -27.32 -39.88 -17.29
C LYS A 82 -25.89 -40.39 -17.52
N GLY A 83 -25.26 -39.94 -18.61
CA GLY A 83 -23.81 -40.01 -18.77
C GLY A 83 -23.08 -38.93 -17.95
N PRO A 84 -21.79 -39.12 -17.62
CA PRO A 84 -21.01 -38.16 -16.84
C PRO A 84 -21.00 -36.79 -17.53
N SER A 85 -21.46 -35.77 -16.82
CA SER A 85 -21.69 -34.43 -17.38
C SER A 85 -20.37 -33.78 -17.81
N VAL A 86 -20.05 -33.87 -19.10
CA VAL A 86 -18.98 -33.07 -19.69
C VAL A 86 -19.42 -31.60 -19.60
N PRO A 87 -18.66 -30.72 -18.94
CA PRO A 87 -19.04 -29.32 -18.84
C PRO A 87 -19.11 -28.71 -20.23
N LYS A 88 -20.23 -28.05 -20.56
CA LYS A 88 -20.41 -27.30 -21.82
C LYS A 88 -19.22 -26.35 -22.01
N GLN A 89 -18.34 -26.70 -22.94
CA GLN A 89 -17.19 -25.89 -23.32
C GLN A 89 -17.72 -24.69 -24.11
N GLY A 90 -17.77 -23.53 -23.45
CA GLY A 90 -18.40 -22.32 -23.97
C GLY A 90 -17.62 -21.74 -25.15
N GLY A 91 -18.09 -22.01 -26.37
CA GLY A 91 -17.66 -21.36 -27.61
C GLY A 91 -18.82 -21.33 -28.60
N GLY A 92 -19.42 -20.16 -28.82
CA GLY A 92 -20.53 -19.97 -29.77
C GLY A 92 -21.51 -18.88 -29.34
N LEU A 93 -22.47 -18.54 -30.21
CA LEU A 93 -23.54 -17.53 -30.02
C LEU A 93 -24.31 -17.67 -28.69
N ALA A 94 -24.34 -18.86 -28.09
CA ALA A 94 -24.92 -19.11 -26.77
C ALA A 94 -24.18 -18.39 -25.62
N ALA A 95 -22.89 -18.08 -25.78
CA ALA A 95 -22.13 -17.29 -24.79
C ALA A 95 -22.60 -15.82 -24.70
N PHE A 96 -23.39 -15.34 -25.67
CA PHE A 96 -23.89 -13.97 -25.76
C PHE A 96 -25.41 -13.86 -25.62
N LYS A 97 -26.12 -14.98 -25.39
CA LYS A 97 -27.57 -14.96 -25.22
C LYS A 97 -27.93 -14.23 -23.93
N SER A 98 -28.81 -13.22 -24.02
CA SER A 98 -29.27 -12.45 -22.86
C SER A 98 -29.94 -13.40 -21.85
N GLY A 99 -29.43 -13.43 -20.61
CA GLY A 99 -29.94 -14.26 -19.52
C GLY A 99 -29.12 -15.50 -19.17
N GLU A 100 -28.12 -15.90 -19.98
CA GLU A 100 -27.20 -16.97 -19.60
C GLU A 100 -25.99 -16.38 -18.85
N ALA A 101 -25.56 -17.06 -17.77
CA ALA A 101 -24.55 -16.57 -16.85
C ALA A 101 -23.25 -16.21 -17.57
N ARG A 102 -23.07 -14.92 -17.89
CA ARG A 102 -21.76 -14.34 -18.22
C ARG A 102 -20.76 -14.86 -17.18
N ILE A 103 -19.54 -15.15 -17.62
CA ILE A 103 -18.38 -15.45 -16.76
C ILE A 103 -18.44 -14.55 -15.51
N GLY A 104 -18.96 -15.08 -14.40
CA GLY A 104 -19.38 -14.28 -13.23
C GLY A 104 -20.71 -14.66 -12.54
N GLY A 105 -21.55 -15.54 -13.11
CA GLY A 105 -22.89 -15.83 -12.59
C GLY A 105 -23.04 -16.91 -11.49
N LYS A 106 -21.99 -17.31 -10.78
CA LYS A 106 -22.13 -18.18 -9.58
C LYS A 106 -21.26 -17.60 -8.47
N SER A 107 -21.92 -17.12 -7.40
CA SER A 107 -21.37 -16.59 -6.14
C SER A 107 -19.93 -16.07 -6.22
N LEU A 108 -19.72 -14.76 -6.05
CA LEU A 108 -18.37 -14.22 -5.84
C LEU A 108 -17.75 -14.83 -4.58
N ARG A 109 -17.19 -16.04 -4.71
CA ARG A 109 -16.50 -16.74 -3.64
C ARG A 109 -15.24 -15.95 -3.38
N TRP A 110 -15.13 -15.48 -2.14
CA TRP A 110 -13.98 -14.73 -1.70
C TRP A 110 -12.75 -15.64 -1.78
N THR A 111 -11.75 -15.21 -2.55
CA THR A 111 -10.52 -16.00 -2.72
C THR A 111 -9.77 -16.04 -1.39
N ARG A 112 -9.08 -17.15 -1.12
CA ARG A 112 -8.25 -17.30 0.10
C ARG A 112 -7.26 -16.15 0.26
N PHE A 113 -6.67 -15.68 -0.84
CA PHE A 113 -5.78 -14.52 -0.86
C PHE A 113 -6.46 -13.23 -0.37
N LYS A 114 -7.72 -12.99 -0.79
CA LYS A 114 -8.46 -11.80 -0.35
C LYS A 114 -8.88 -11.91 1.11
N VAL A 115 -9.15 -13.12 1.61
CA VAL A 115 -9.37 -13.39 3.04
C VAL A 115 -8.09 -13.08 3.83
N ILE A 116 -6.93 -13.58 3.41
CA ILE A 116 -5.65 -13.34 4.09
C ILE A 116 -5.33 -11.85 4.13
N LEU A 117 -5.46 -11.16 3.00
CA LEU A 117 -5.22 -9.71 2.92
C LEU A 117 -6.18 -8.92 3.82
N PHE A 118 -7.45 -9.33 3.88
CA PHE A 118 -8.44 -8.72 4.77
C PHE A 118 -8.10 -8.93 6.24
N VAL A 119 -7.75 -10.16 6.64
CA VAL A 119 -7.36 -10.46 8.03
C VAL A 119 -6.09 -9.70 8.41
N ALA A 120 -5.09 -9.67 7.53
CA ALA A 120 -3.86 -8.90 7.75
C ALA A 120 -4.13 -7.40 7.90
N ASN A 121 -4.94 -6.81 7.02
CA ASN A 121 -5.29 -5.38 7.11
C ASN A 121 -6.20 -5.07 8.31
N LEU A 122 -7.05 -6.01 8.71
CA LEU A 122 -7.86 -5.90 9.93
C LEU A 122 -6.97 -5.86 11.17
N LEU A 123 -5.98 -6.76 11.29
CA LEU A 123 -5.01 -6.75 12.38
C LEU A 123 -4.23 -5.42 12.41
N LEU A 124 -3.75 -4.96 11.24
CA LEU A 124 -3.09 -3.67 11.08
C LEU A 124 -3.95 -2.51 11.59
N SER A 125 -5.22 -2.48 11.19
CA SER A 125 -6.17 -1.45 11.61
C SER A 125 -6.45 -1.48 13.12
N LEU A 126 -6.62 -2.67 13.70
CA LEU A 126 -6.97 -2.83 15.10
C LEU A 126 -5.83 -2.40 16.02
N TYR A 127 -4.60 -2.86 15.77
CA TYR A 127 -3.49 -2.45 16.63
C TYR A 127 -3.13 -0.98 16.42
N SER A 128 -3.23 -0.44 15.19
CA SER A 128 -2.92 0.98 14.93
C SER A 128 -3.95 1.89 15.61
N LEU A 129 -5.22 1.48 15.63
CA LEU A 129 -6.29 2.18 16.33
C LEU A 129 -6.08 2.14 17.85
N VAL A 130 -5.77 0.97 18.42
CA VAL A 130 -5.47 0.84 19.86
C VAL A 130 -4.26 1.68 20.24
N ALA A 131 -3.18 1.65 19.45
CA ALA A 131 -2.00 2.47 19.66
C ALA A 131 -2.30 3.97 19.55
N MET A 132 -3.13 4.38 18.58
CA MET A 132 -3.56 5.77 18.43
C MET A 132 -4.36 6.24 19.64
N ILE A 133 -5.35 5.46 20.08
CA ILE A 133 -6.15 5.79 21.26
C ILE A 133 -5.27 5.90 22.50
N ALA A 134 -4.36 4.94 22.73
CA ALA A 134 -3.43 4.98 23.84
C ALA A 134 -2.57 6.26 23.80
N CYS A 135 -2.00 6.61 22.64
CA CYS A 135 -1.21 7.83 22.46
C CYS A 135 -2.03 9.10 22.76
N LEU A 136 -3.26 9.20 22.25
CA LEU A 136 -4.13 10.35 22.50
C LEU A 136 -4.51 10.47 23.98
N LEU A 137 -4.83 9.35 24.63
CA LEU A 137 -5.13 9.30 26.06
C LEU A 137 -3.92 9.74 26.91
N THR A 138 -2.70 9.40 26.50
CA THR A 138 -1.46 9.89 27.13
C THR A 138 -1.28 11.40 26.91
N TRP A 139 -1.53 11.91 25.71
CA TRP A 139 -1.46 13.35 25.41
C TRP A 139 -2.49 14.17 26.21
N PHE A 140 -3.71 13.65 26.36
CA PHE A 140 -4.78 14.28 27.14
C PHE A 140 -4.68 14.05 28.65
N THR A 141 -3.57 13.47 29.13
CA THR A 141 -3.31 13.29 30.56
C THR A 141 -4.39 12.52 31.32
N THR A 142 -5.08 11.61 30.65
CA THR A 142 -6.17 10.82 31.24
C THR A 142 -5.68 9.71 32.17
N TRP A 143 -4.43 9.25 31.98
CA TRP A 143 -3.81 8.27 32.85
C TRP A 143 -3.25 8.93 34.11
N GLN A 144 -3.38 8.22 35.24
CA GLN A 144 -2.66 8.58 36.47
C GLN A 144 -1.16 8.65 36.12
N HIS A 145 -0.51 9.77 36.44
CA HIS A 145 0.91 10.03 36.15
C HIS A 145 1.29 10.22 34.66
N ALA A 146 0.33 10.45 33.76
CA ALA A 146 0.61 10.74 32.34
C ALA A 146 1.52 11.97 32.12
N ASP A 147 1.40 12.98 32.98
CA ASP A 147 2.23 14.18 32.94
C ASP A 147 3.73 13.88 33.01
N ILE A 148 4.11 12.84 33.77
CA ILE A 148 5.50 12.41 33.93
C ILE A 148 6.04 11.91 32.59
N ILE A 149 5.28 11.05 31.91
CA ILE A 149 5.66 10.48 30.61
C ILE A 149 5.85 11.59 29.57
N ARG A 150 4.96 12.58 29.56
CA ARG A 150 5.01 13.67 28.58
C ARG A 150 6.27 14.54 28.72
N VAL A 151 6.76 14.72 29.95
CA VAL A 151 7.95 15.52 30.25
C VAL A 151 9.22 14.68 30.10
N ALA A 152 9.26 13.46 30.64
CA ALA A 152 10.44 12.61 30.64
C ALA A 152 10.73 11.96 29.28
N ASN A 153 9.69 11.47 28.60
CA ASN A 153 9.80 10.63 27.40
C ASN A 153 9.10 11.22 26.17
N ASN A 154 9.21 12.54 26.01
CA ASN A 154 8.63 13.26 24.88
C ASN A 154 8.98 12.68 23.48
N PRO A 155 10.25 12.40 23.12
CA PRO A 155 10.57 11.94 21.77
C PRO A 155 10.01 10.54 21.47
N GLU A 156 9.94 9.65 22.46
CA GLU A 156 9.37 8.31 22.31
C GLU A 156 7.86 8.35 22.08
N LEU A 157 7.18 9.25 22.79
CA LEU A 157 5.75 9.49 22.60
C LEU A 157 5.47 10.08 21.22
N VAL A 158 6.23 11.08 20.78
CA VAL A 158 6.08 11.67 19.44
C VAL A 158 6.30 10.62 18.34
N LEU A 159 7.37 9.83 18.42
CA LEU A 159 7.64 8.77 17.43
C LEU A 159 6.53 7.72 17.40
N SER A 160 5.98 7.35 18.56
CA SER A 160 4.88 6.39 18.64
C SER A 160 3.58 6.94 18.05
N THR A 161 3.32 8.24 18.22
CA THR A 161 2.15 8.91 17.61
C THR A 161 2.27 8.99 16.08
N LEU A 162 3.48 9.24 15.56
CA LEU A 162 3.77 9.21 14.13
C LEU A 162 3.64 7.79 13.56
N ALA A 163 4.12 6.78 14.28
CA ALA A 163 3.95 5.39 13.90
C ALA A 163 2.46 4.99 13.85
N ALA A 164 1.67 5.39 14.84
CA ALA A 164 0.23 5.11 14.88
C ALA A 164 -0.53 5.84 13.77
N SER A 165 -0.20 7.10 13.47
CA SER A 165 -0.87 7.88 12.41
C SER A 165 -0.57 7.32 11.02
N LEU A 166 0.70 6.99 10.75
CA LEU A 166 1.11 6.32 9.51
C LEU A 166 0.49 4.92 9.41
N GLY A 167 0.41 4.18 10.52
CA GLY A 167 -0.27 2.89 10.60
C GLY A 167 -1.76 2.98 10.24
N MET A 168 -2.48 3.95 10.79
CA MET A 168 -3.88 4.20 10.44
C MET A 168 -4.04 4.58 8.96
N LEU A 169 -3.23 5.51 8.44
CA LEU A 169 -3.27 5.92 7.04
C LEU A 169 -3.01 4.71 6.12
N THR A 170 -2.02 3.89 6.47
CA THR A 170 -1.70 2.66 5.73
C THR A 170 -2.87 1.68 5.75
N SER A 171 -3.57 1.55 6.89
CA SER A 171 -4.74 0.67 6.99
C SER A 171 -5.91 1.12 6.11
N VAL A 172 -6.14 2.44 5.98
CA VAL A 172 -7.18 3.03 5.11
C VAL A 172 -6.86 2.75 3.64
N ILE A 173 -5.60 2.92 3.23
CA ILE A 173 -5.14 2.59 1.87
C ILE A 173 -5.28 1.08 1.61
N GLY A 174 -4.99 0.23 2.60
CA GLY A 174 -5.22 -1.21 2.53
C GLY A 174 -6.69 -1.55 2.29
N TRP A 175 -7.61 -0.90 3.01
CA TRP A 175 -9.06 -1.05 2.79
C TRP A 175 -9.47 -0.62 1.39
N ALA A 176 -8.97 0.52 0.91
CA ALA A 176 -9.21 0.99 -0.45
C ALA A 176 -8.69 -0.01 -1.51
N GLY A 177 -7.50 -0.58 -1.31
CA GLY A 177 -6.92 -1.60 -2.19
C GLY A 177 -7.77 -2.87 -2.28
N ILE A 178 -8.29 -3.34 -1.14
CA ILE A 178 -9.15 -4.54 -1.06
C ILE A 178 -10.51 -4.31 -1.74
N LEU A 179 -11.11 -3.12 -1.58
CA LEU A 179 -12.41 -2.78 -2.14
C LEU A 179 -12.33 -2.52 -3.65
N LEU A 180 -11.38 -1.70 -4.08
CA LEU A 180 -11.24 -1.27 -5.48
C LEU A 180 -10.56 -2.31 -6.38
N ASN A 181 -9.90 -3.32 -5.80
CA ASN A 181 -9.11 -4.33 -6.52
C ASN A 181 -8.12 -3.71 -7.53
N ASN A 182 -7.59 -2.53 -7.21
CA ASN A 182 -6.66 -1.79 -8.06
C ASN A 182 -5.21 -2.04 -7.58
N ARG A 183 -4.34 -2.41 -8.53
CA ARG A 183 -2.95 -2.78 -8.31
C ARG A 183 -2.11 -1.63 -7.75
N THR A 184 -2.36 -0.42 -8.20
CA THR A 184 -1.59 0.77 -7.78
C THR A 184 -1.75 1.02 -6.28
N PHE A 185 -2.98 0.91 -5.76
CA PHE A 185 -3.24 1.06 -4.32
C PHE A 185 -2.55 -0.04 -3.50
N LEU A 186 -2.51 -1.28 -4.01
CA LEU A 186 -1.84 -2.38 -3.32
C LEU A 186 -0.30 -2.23 -3.32
N ALA A 187 0.27 -1.66 -4.39
CA ALA A 187 1.69 -1.34 -4.46
C ALA A 187 2.06 -0.22 -3.46
N VAL A 188 1.28 0.87 -3.43
CA VAL A 188 1.47 1.97 -2.45
C VAL A 188 1.31 1.45 -1.02
N TYR A 189 0.30 0.62 -0.75
CA TYR A 189 0.12 -0.05 0.54
C TYR A 189 1.37 -0.82 0.96
N THR A 190 1.94 -1.63 0.05
CA THR A 190 3.14 -2.41 0.33
C THR A 190 4.33 -1.50 0.68
N LEU A 191 4.56 -0.42 -0.06
CA LEU A 191 5.63 0.53 0.27
C LEU A 191 5.42 1.20 1.64
N LEU A 192 4.19 1.60 1.94
CA LEU A 192 3.86 2.23 3.22
C LEU A 192 4.02 1.27 4.40
N THR A 193 3.78 -0.04 4.23
CA THR A 193 4.04 -1.01 5.31
C THR A 193 5.52 -1.02 5.74
N TRP A 194 6.47 -0.86 4.82
CA TRP A 194 7.89 -0.74 5.17
C TRP A 194 8.21 0.53 5.96
N VAL A 195 7.60 1.65 5.58
CA VAL A 195 7.75 2.92 6.31
C VAL A 195 7.17 2.78 7.72
N THR A 196 5.97 2.21 7.86
CA THR A 196 5.37 1.97 9.18
C THR A 196 6.19 1.01 10.03
N PHE A 197 6.83 0.02 9.43
CA PHE A 197 7.71 -0.92 10.12
C PHE A 197 8.91 -0.20 10.75
N ALA A 198 9.58 0.68 10.00
CA ALA A 198 10.71 1.45 10.51
C ALA A 198 10.29 2.35 11.70
N PHE A 199 9.14 3.02 11.57
CA PHE A 199 8.60 3.85 12.66
C PHE A 199 8.10 3.05 13.87
N LEU A 200 7.67 1.79 13.69
CA LEU A 200 7.28 0.91 14.78
C LEU A 200 8.50 0.43 15.57
N VAL A 201 9.59 0.08 14.89
CA VAL A 201 10.82 -0.44 15.52
C VAL A 201 11.61 0.67 16.24
N THR A 202 11.63 1.89 15.69
CA THR A 202 12.43 3.01 16.23
C THR A 202 12.15 3.32 17.72
N PRO A 203 10.91 3.58 18.18
CA PRO A 203 10.64 3.82 19.59
C PRO A 203 10.89 2.57 20.46
N GLY A 204 10.67 1.37 19.93
CA GLY A 204 10.99 0.11 20.62
C GLY A 204 12.49 -0.07 20.88
N TYR A 205 13.32 0.31 19.91
CA TYR A 205 14.78 0.26 20.06
C TYR A 205 15.31 1.33 21.03
N ILE A 206 14.81 2.57 20.92
CA ILE A 206 15.23 3.67 21.81
C ILE A 206 14.88 3.35 23.27
N THR A 207 13.64 2.90 23.53
CA THR A 207 13.18 2.51 24.88
C THR A 207 13.98 1.34 25.44
N TYR A 208 14.24 0.31 24.64
CA TYR A 208 15.08 -0.83 25.05
C TYR A 208 16.52 -0.40 25.41
N ARG A 209 17.13 0.44 24.58
CA ARG A 209 18.48 0.97 24.84
C ARG A 209 18.52 1.85 26.09
N ARG A 210 17.46 2.60 26.37
CA ARG A 210 17.36 3.40 27.59
C ARG A 210 17.22 2.53 28.83
N TYR A 211 16.36 1.53 28.79
CA TYR A 211 16.14 0.58 29.87
C TYR A 211 17.40 -0.22 30.24
N SER A 212 18.12 -0.73 29.24
CA SER A 212 19.27 -1.63 29.45
C SER A 212 20.55 -0.92 29.89
N LEU A 213 20.76 0.34 29.49
CA LEU A 213 22.01 1.07 29.77
C LEU A 213 21.80 2.10 30.88
N ASN A 214 22.40 1.85 32.06
CA ASN A 214 22.48 2.74 33.23
C ASN A 214 21.30 3.73 33.36
N LEU A 215 20.11 3.19 33.65
CA LEU A 215 18.89 3.98 33.81
C LEU A 215 19.02 5.03 34.92
N GLU A 216 19.70 4.69 36.02
CA GLU A 216 19.90 5.58 37.16
C GLU A 216 20.70 6.83 36.78
N GLY A 217 21.82 6.66 36.08
CA GLY A 217 22.65 7.78 35.62
C GLY A 217 21.88 8.70 34.67
N LYS A 218 21.07 8.13 33.77
CA LYS A 218 20.24 8.91 32.84
C LYS A 218 19.14 9.68 33.54
N ILE A 219 18.47 9.09 34.53
CA ILE A 219 17.43 9.80 35.30
C ILE A 219 18.05 10.94 36.10
N ASN A 220 19.25 10.73 36.65
CA ASN A 220 19.99 11.78 37.37
C ASN A 220 20.35 12.96 36.46
N ASP A 221 20.93 12.67 35.29
CA ASP A 221 21.26 13.69 34.28
C ASP A 221 20.00 14.39 33.76
N MET A 222 18.94 13.62 33.49
CA MET A 222 17.65 14.14 33.06
C MET A 222 17.07 15.10 34.12
N TRP A 223 17.11 14.73 35.40
CA TRP A 223 16.61 15.58 36.48
C TRP A 223 17.40 16.90 36.59
N ALA A 224 18.73 16.82 36.59
CA ALA A 224 19.62 17.97 36.78
C ALA A 224 19.63 18.93 35.58
N ASN A 225 19.71 18.39 34.37
CA ASN A 225 19.99 19.17 33.16
C ASN A 225 18.78 19.31 32.21
N ALA A 226 17.95 18.25 32.08
CA ALA A 226 16.86 18.25 31.10
C ALA A 226 15.53 18.76 31.67
N LEU A 227 15.25 18.52 32.95
CA LEU A 227 14.03 18.97 33.61
C LEU A 227 14.19 20.41 34.12
N GLY A 228 13.52 21.34 33.45
CA GLY A 228 13.32 22.69 33.99
C GLY A 228 12.46 22.68 35.27
N ALA A 229 12.40 23.82 35.97
CA ALA A 229 11.65 23.98 37.23
C ALA A 229 10.18 23.53 37.10
N MET A 230 9.52 23.88 35.99
CA MET A 230 8.13 23.46 35.73
C MET A 230 7.96 21.94 35.57
N GLY A 231 8.95 21.27 34.97
CA GLY A 231 8.95 19.81 34.83
C GLY A 231 9.11 19.12 36.18
N ARG A 232 10.06 19.59 37.00
CA ARG A 232 10.29 19.08 38.35
C ARG A 232 9.06 19.24 39.24
N MET A 233 8.40 20.41 39.20
CA MET A 233 7.18 20.68 39.96
C MET A 233 6.05 19.70 39.59
N ARG A 234 5.84 19.41 38.30
CA ARG A 234 4.82 18.45 37.85
C ARG A 234 5.09 17.06 38.42
N ILE A 235 6.34 16.60 38.37
CA ILE A 235 6.73 15.30 38.90
C ILE A 235 6.55 15.24 40.42
N GLN A 236 6.98 16.28 41.13
CA GLN A 236 6.82 16.38 42.59
C GLN A 236 5.34 16.32 43.01
N ASN A 237 4.48 17.08 42.33
CA ASN A 237 3.05 17.08 42.61
C ASN A 237 2.39 15.73 42.29
N GLN A 238 2.83 15.04 41.23
CA GLN A 238 2.26 13.75 40.80
C GLN A 238 2.71 12.57 41.68
N LEU A 239 3.97 12.53 42.13
CA LEU A 239 4.49 11.47 43.01
C LEU A 239 4.34 11.79 44.50
N SER A 240 3.85 12.98 44.87
CA SER A 240 3.80 13.45 46.26
C SER A 240 5.17 13.34 46.97
N CYS A 241 6.23 13.78 46.28
CA CYS A 241 7.61 13.76 46.76
C CYS A 241 8.25 15.15 46.65
N CYS A 242 9.36 15.39 47.35
CA CYS A 242 9.99 16.71 47.40
C CYS A 242 11.52 16.63 47.25
N GLY A 243 12.03 17.36 46.25
CA GLY A 243 13.45 17.30 45.86
C GLY A 243 13.86 15.94 45.28
N TYR A 244 15.12 15.83 44.86
CA TYR A 244 15.61 14.60 44.23
C TYR A 244 16.00 13.54 45.27
N PHE A 245 16.98 13.86 46.11
CA PHE A 245 17.40 13.05 47.26
C PHE A 245 16.70 13.44 48.55
N SER A 246 16.51 14.75 48.75
CA SER A 246 15.87 15.33 49.93
C SER A 246 15.21 16.67 49.58
N PRO A 247 14.32 17.22 50.42
CA PRO A 247 13.66 18.50 50.19
C PRO A 247 14.61 19.71 50.03
N TYR A 248 15.88 19.56 50.43
CA TYR A 248 16.90 20.63 50.38
C TYR A 248 17.67 20.66 49.07
N VAL A 249 17.67 19.57 48.30
CA VAL A 249 18.53 19.42 47.11
C VAL A 249 17.67 19.41 45.85
N GLU A 250 17.85 20.44 45.02
CA GLU A 250 17.20 20.60 43.71
C GLU A 250 15.66 20.51 43.75
N ALA A 251 15.06 20.86 44.88
CA ALA A 251 13.61 20.96 45.03
C ALA A 251 13.08 22.20 44.30
N THR A 252 11.90 22.06 43.70
CA THR A 252 11.16 23.21 43.17
C THR A 252 10.06 23.52 44.17
N VAL A 253 10.01 24.77 44.64
CA VAL A 253 9.05 25.15 45.68
C VAL A 253 7.63 25.04 45.13
N SER A 254 6.78 24.28 45.81
CA SER A 254 5.36 24.12 45.52
C SER A 254 4.54 24.23 46.81
N GLN A 255 3.21 24.22 46.72
CA GLN A 255 2.34 24.28 47.91
C GLN A 255 2.55 23.10 48.87
N THR A 256 3.03 21.96 48.37
CA THR A 256 3.28 20.74 49.14
C THR A 256 4.77 20.50 49.42
N CYS A 257 5.65 21.06 48.59
CA CYS A 257 7.11 20.90 48.68
C CYS A 257 7.78 22.22 49.09
N TYR A 258 8.25 22.27 50.33
CA TYR A 258 9.01 23.37 50.91
C TYR A 258 10.16 22.82 51.78
N ALA A 259 11.13 23.67 52.14
CA ALA A 259 12.38 23.26 52.80
C ALA A 259 12.24 22.57 54.18
N ARG A 260 11.04 22.50 54.77
CA ARG A 260 10.77 21.77 56.03
C ARG A 260 9.73 20.66 55.86
N SER A 261 9.40 20.31 54.62
CA SER A 261 8.46 19.24 54.33
C SER A 261 9.05 17.88 54.73
N ILE A 262 8.21 16.99 55.29
CA ILE A 262 8.58 15.61 55.67
C ILE A 262 8.49 14.63 54.50
N LEU A 263 8.28 15.12 53.28
CA LEU A 263 8.14 14.29 52.08
C LEU A 263 9.47 13.61 51.71
N PRO A 264 9.43 12.36 51.23
CA PRO A 264 10.62 11.67 50.75
C PRO A 264 11.12 12.26 49.44
N GLY A 265 12.40 11.99 49.11
CA GLY A 265 12.98 12.34 47.82
C GLY A 265 12.32 11.58 46.65
N CYS A 266 12.25 12.23 45.48
CA CYS A 266 11.59 11.68 44.30
C CYS A 266 12.38 10.59 43.57
N LYS A 267 13.69 10.42 43.83
CA LYS A 267 14.57 9.53 43.09
C LYS A 267 14.02 8.10 42.93
N LYS A 268 13.63 7.47 44.04
CA LYS A 268 13.14 6.08 44.02
C LYS A 268 11.83 5.96 43.24
N GLY A 269 10.89 6.87 43.49
CA GLY A 269 9.57 6.83 42.84
C GLY A 269 9.66 7.01 41.32
N ILE A 270 10.52 7.92 40.84
CA ILE A 270 10.76 8.11 39.40
C ILE A 270 11.42 6.88 38.80
N TRP A 271 12.42 6.31 39.48
CA TRP A 271 13.13 5.12 39.01
C TRP A 271 12.20 3.91 38.86
N ASP A 272 11.42 3.60 39.89
CA ASP A 272 10.46 2.48 39.88
C ASP A 272 9.38 2.67 38.78
N TYR A 273 8.98 3.91 38.54
CA TYR A 273 7.99 4.27 37.53
C TYR A 273 8.54 4.15 36.10
N GLU A 274 9.71 4.75 35.84
CA GLU A 274 10.39 4.68 34.55
C GLU A 274 10.74 3.24 34.18
N GLU A 275 11.27 2.45 35.12
CA GLU A 275 11.61 1.05 34.87
C GLU A 275 10.38 0.25 34.42
N ARG A 276 9.23 0.44 35.07
CA ARG A 276 7.99 -0.25 34.74
C ARG A 276 7.47 0.14 33.36
N ILE A 277 7.50 1.43 33.02
CA ILE A 277 6.99 1.94 31.75
C ILE A 277 7.89 1.55 30.59
N LEU A 278 9.19 1.81 30.69
CA LEU A 278 10.15 1.43 29.66
C LEU A 278 10.06 -0.07 29.40
N ARG A 279 9.98 -0.89 30.45
CA ARG A 279 9.83 -2.35 30.34
C ARG A 279 8.58 -2.76 29.57
N ASN A 280 7.44 -2.14 29.86
CA ASN A 280 6.18 -2.45 29.18
C ASN A 280 6.20 -1.94 27.73
N TRP A 281 6.80 -0.78 27.48
CA TRP A 281 6.87 -0.16 26.17
C TRP A 281 7.65 -1.03 25.18
N TRP A 282 8.91 -1.37 25.49
CA TRP A 282 9.72 -2.15 24.57
C TRP A 282 9.13 -3.55 24.35
N LYS A 283 8.61 -4.20 25.40
CA LYS A 283 7.93 -5.50 25.27
C LYS A 283 6.75 -5.42 24.30
N THR A 284 5.93 -4.39 24.42
CA THR A 284 4.76 -4.19 23.54
C THR A 284 5.19 -3.89 22.11
N SER A 285 6.15 -3.00 21.90
CA SER A 285 6.67 -2.68 20.56
C SER A 285 7.28 -3.90 19.88
N PHE A 286 8.14 -4.66 20.57
CA PHE A 286 8.76 -5.86 19.99
C PHE A 286 7.77 -7.02 19.83
N ALA A 287 6.70 -7.11 20.62
CA ALA A 287 5.64 -8.09 20.40
C ALA A 287 4.82 -7.80 19.12
N LEU A 288 4.71 -6.52 18.71
CA LEU A 288 4.01 -6.13 17.48
C LEU A 288 4.84 -6.36 16.21
N VAL A 289 6.17 -6.41 16.31
CA VAL A 289 7.09 -6.65 15.19
C VAL A 289 6.73 -7.92 14.39
N PRO A 290 6.61 -9.12 14.98
CA PRO A 290 6.28 -10.32 14.21
C PRO A 290 4.89 -10.23 13.55
N VAL A 291 3.91 -9.63 14.24
CA VAL A 291 2.57 -9.40 13.68
C VAL A 291 2.66 -8.51 12.43
N HIS A 292 3.46 -7.44 12.49
CA HIS A 292 3.67 -6.55 11.36
C HIS A 292 4.41 -7.22 10.20
N ILE A 293 5.42 -8.05 10.49
CA ILE A 293 6.13 -8.85 9.46
C ILE A 293 5.15 -9.78 8.74
N CYS A 294 4.21 -10.42 9.45
CA CYS A 294 3.16 -11.21 8.82
C CYS A 294 2.28 -10.37 7.88
N VAL A 295 1.95 -9.12 8.24
CA VAL A 295 1.21 -8.19 7.38
C VAL A 295 2.03 -7.84 6.14
N MET A 296 3.33 -7.55 6.28
CA MET A 296 4.22 -7.27 5.16
C MET A 296 4.32 -8.44 4.17
N LEU A 297 4.47 -9.67 4.69
CA LEU A 297 4.51 -10.88 3.86
C LEU A 297 3.18 -11.10 3.13
N ALA A 298 2.05 -10.89 3.81
CA ALA A 298 0.73 -10.96 3.19
C ALA A 298 0.56 -9.92 2.07
N ALA A 299 1.03 -8.68 2.29
CA ALA A 299 1.01 -7.60 1.30
C ALA A 299 1.85 -7.94 0.06
N LEU A 300 3.09 -8.42 0.26
CA LEU A 300 4.01 -8.82 -0.82
C LEU A 300 3.45 -9.99 -1.65
N MET A 301 2.95 -11.02 -0.98
CA MET A 301 2.33 -12.17 -1.66
C MET A 301 1.11 -11.76 -2.47
N CYS A 302 0.28 -10.85 -1.94
CA CYS A 302 -0.90 -10.36 -2.66
C CYS A 302 -0.52 -9.45 -3.83
N SER A 303 0.50 -8.60 -3.71
CA SER A 303 0.95 -7.72 -4.80
C SER A 303 1.44 -8.50 -6.02
N ASN A 304 2.24 -9.57 -5.81
CA ASN A 304 2.83 -10.35 -6.89
C ASN A 304 1.87 -11.38 -7.53
N HIS A 305 0.93 -11.97 -6.78
CA HIS A 305 0.03 -13.02 -7.29
C HIS A 305 -1.28 -12.47 -7.94
N VAL A 306 -1.44 -11.14 -8.01
CA VAL A 306 -2.65 -10.47 -8.55
C VAL A 306 -2.79 -10.53 -10.08
N THR A 307 -1.85 -11.15 -10.79
CA THR A 307 -1.89 -11.23 -12.26
C THR A 307 -2.86 -12.28 -12.82
N TYR A 308 -3.11 -13.40 -12.14
CA TYR A 308 -3.87 -14.50 -12.75
C TYR A 308 -5.39 -14.54 -12.49
N ARG A 309 -5.91 -13.96 -11.40
CA ARG A 309 -7.37 -14.02 -11.09
C ARG A 309 -8.01 -12.82 -10.39
N PHE A 310 -7.27 -11.75 -10.09
CA PHE A 310 -7.84 -10.58 -9.40
C PHE A 310 -8.58 -9.60 -10.33
N GLY A 311 -8.32 -9.67 -11.63
CA GLY A 311 -9.24 -9.15 -12.63
C GLY A 311 -10.33 -10.19 -12.85
N LYS A 312 -11.59 -9.87 -12.56
CA LYS A 312 -12.80 -10.68 -12.79
C LYS A 312 -12.92 -11.17 -14.24
N GLY A 313 -12.10 -12.12 -14.71
CA GLY A 313 -12.12 -12.60 -16.10
C GLY A 313 -12.21 -11.50 -17.16
N MET A 314 -11.78 -10.27 -16.84
CA MET A 314 -11.86 -9.16 -17.78
C MET A 314 -10.78 -9.44 -18.81
N MET A 315 -11.20 -9.70 -20.05
CA MET A 315 -10.27 -9.78 -21.17
C MET A 315 -9.33 -8.57 -21.11
N PRO A 316 -8.01 -8.78 -21.23
CA PRO A 316 -7.06 -7.68 -21.25
C PRO A 316 -7.47 -6.69 -22.34
N GLU A 317 -7.14 -5.41 -22.15
CA GLU A 317 -7.52 -4.35 -23.10
C GLU A 317 -7.07 -4.66 -24.54
N ALA A 318 -5.89 -5.29 -24.70
CA ALA A 318 -5.38 -5.77 -25.98
C ALA A 318 -6.28 -6.82 -26.68
N TYR A 319 -7.14 -7.52 -25.94
CA TYR A 319 -8.10 -8.50 -26.48
C TYR A 319 -9.54 -8.02 -26.40
N ARG A 320 -9.79 -6.78 -25.92
CA ARG A 320 -11.09 -6.15 -26.06
C ARG A 320 -11.23 -5.74 -27.52
N LEU A 321 -12.23 -6.30 -28.20
CA LEU A 321 -12.59 -5.89 -29.55
C LEU A 321 -12.89 -4.38 -29.53
N ASN A 322 -12.00 -3.59 -30.14
CA ASN A 322 -12.27 -2.17 -30.38
C ASN A 322 -13.40 -2.08 -31.42
N ALA A 323 -14.26 -1.07 -31.33
CA ALA A 323 -15.35 -0.86 -32.28
C ALA A 323 -14.83 -0.77 -33.73
N GLY A 324 -13.65 -0.18 -33.93
CA GLY A 324 -12.97 -0.16 -35.23
C GLY A 324 -12.56 -1.55 -35.72
N SER A 325 -11.95 -2.38 -34.86
CA SER A 325 -11.58 -3.77 -35.20
C SER A 325 -12.81 -4.60 -35.53
N MET A 326 -13.90 -4.39 -34.80
CA MET A 326 -15.17 -5.09 -35.04
C MET A 326 -15.79 -4.69 -36.37
N ALA A 327 -15.72 -3.42 -36.76
CA ALA A 327 -16.21 -2.94 -38.04
C ALA A 327 -15.45 -3.60 -39.21
N VAL A 328 -14.12 -3.68 -39.12
CA VAL A 328 -13.29 -4.33 -40.15
C VAL A 328 -13.59 -5.83 -40.26
N ILE A 329 -13.76 -6.52 -39.13
CA ILE A 329 -14.13 -7.95 -39.13
C ILE A 329 -15.53 -8.17 -39.73
N MET A 330 -16.49 -7.29 -39.41
CA MET A 330 -17.84 -7.38 -39.97
C MET A 330 -17.86 -7.12 -41.47
N ASP A 331 -17.01 -6.21 -41.96
CA ASP A 331 -16.88 -5.89 -43.38
C ASP A 331 -16.27 -7.06 -44.17
N GLN A 332 -15.18 -7.65 -43.66
CA GLN A 332 -14.59 -8.85 -44.27
C GLN A 332 -15.54 -10.05 -44.26
N TYR A 333 -16.30 -10.24 -43.17
CA TYR A 333 -17.30 -11.29 -43.08
C TYR A 333 -18.47 -11.07 -44.07
N ALA A 334 -18.87 -9.81 -44.26
CA ALA A 334 -19.90 -9.44 -45.23
C ALA A 334 -19.47 -9.72 -46.68
N ASN A 335 -18.21 -9.42 -47.02
CA ASN A 335 -17.67 -9.71 -48.35
C ASN A 335 -17.65 -11.23 -48.63
N GLN A 336 -17.23 -12.05 -47.67
CA GLN A 336 -17.28 -13.52 -47.81
C GLN A 336 -18.70 -14.05 -47.99
N LEU A 337 -19.67 -13.48 -47.28
CA LEU A 337 -21.09 -13.82 -47.42
C LEU A 337 -21.64 -13.43 -48.79
N ALA A 338 -21.25 -12.25 -49.30
CA ALA A 338 -21.69 -11.76 -50.59
C ALA A 338 -21.15 -12.63 -51.73
N GLU A 339 -19.89 -13.06 -51.65
CA GLU A 339 -19.28 -13.96 -52.63
C GLU A 339 -19.95 -15.35 -52.64
N GLN A 340 -20.31 -15.88 -51.48
CA GLN A 340 -20.79 -17.27 -51.37
C GLN A 340 -22.32 -17.40 -51.53
N TYR A 341 -23.09 -16.39 -51.13
CA TYR A 341 -24.56 -16.44 -51.09
C TYR A 341 -25.25 -15.30 -51.85
N GLY A 342 -24.49 -14.40 -52.47
CA GLY A 342 -24.98 -13.23 -53.18
C GLY A 342 -25.15 -11.99 -52.30
N PRO A 343 -25.06 -10.78 -52.89
CA PRO A 343 -25.05 -9.51 -52.16
C PRO A 343 -26.36 -9.24 -51.39
N GLU A 344 -27.49 -9.70 -51.93
CA GLU A 344 -28.84 -9.59 -51.35
C GLU A 344 -28.93 -10.25 -49.95
N VAL A 345 -28.32 -11.43 -49.79
CA VAL A 345 -28.36 -12.21 -48.55
C VAL A 345 -27.42 -11.61 -47.51
N ALA A 346 -26.25 -11.15 -47.95
CA ALA A 346 -25.26 -10.50 -47.08
C ALA A 346 -25.81 -9.21 -46.44
N GLY A 347 -26.47 -8.36 -47.24
CA GLY A 347 -27.10 -7.13 -46.76
C GLY A 347 -28.15 -7.38 -45.68
N LYS A 348 -29.03 -8.37 -45.89
CA LYS A 348 -30.11 -8.71 -44.95
C LYS A 348 -29.59 -9.28 -43.62
N VAL A 349 -28.47 -10.01 -43.64
CA VAL A 349 -27.81 -10.53 -42.42
C VAL A 349 -27.12 -9.39 -41.66
N LEU A 350 -26.48 -8.46 -42.36
CA LEU A 350 -25.85 -7.27 -41.76
C LEU A 350 -26.87 -6.34 -41.10
N GLU A 351 -27.99 -6.04 -41.76
CA GLU A 351 -29.05 -5.21 -41.18
C GLU A 351 -29.66 -5.85 -39.93
N ARG A 352 -29.86 -7.17 -39.95
CA ARG A 352 -30.31 -7.93 -38.79
C ARG A 352 -29.29 -7.93 -37.64
N SER A 353 -28.00 -7.92 -37.95
CA SER A 353 -26.93 -7.78 -36.96
C SER A 353 -26.90 -6.37 -36.37
N LYS A 354 -26.92 -5.32 -37.21
CA LYS A 354 -26.91 -3.92 -36.79
C LYS A 354 -28.10 -3.56 -35.90
N SER A 355 -29.31 -4.02 -36.25
CA SER A 355 -30.51 -3.79 -35.44
C SER A 355 -30.42 -4.43 -34.05
N ASN A 356 -29.85 -5.65 -33.94
CA ASN A 356 -29.59 -6.28 -32.65
C ASN A 356 -28.53 -5.54 -31.82
N PHE A 357 -27.51 -4.94 -32.46
CA PHE A 357 -26.51 -4.12 -31.77
C PHE A 357 -27.09 -2.80 -31.25
N GLY A 358 -27.92 -2.11 -32.04
CA GLY A 358 -28.57 -0.85 -31.65
C GLY A 358 -29.50 -0.98 -30.44
N LEU A 359 -30.20 -2.10 -30.32
CA LEU A 359 -31.05 -2.41 -29.15
C LEU A 359 -30.24 -2.68 -27.87
N ALA A 360 -29.02 -3.21 -27.99
CA ALA A 360 -28.16 -3.46 -26.83
C ALA A 360 -27.51 -2.18 -26.28
N GLN A 361 -27.43 -1.12 -27.08
CA GLN A 361 -26.81 0.16 -26.71
C GLN A 361 -27.80 1.15 -26.08
N THR A 362 -29.11 1.00 -26.36
CA THR A 362 -30.19 1.84 -25.82
C THR A 362 -30.77 1.32 -24.50
N GLY A 363 -30.43 0.11 -24.07
CA GLY A 363 -30.90 -0.51 -22.82
C GLY A 363 -29.94 -0.38 -21.62
N ARG A 364 -29.10 0.66 -21.58
CA ARG A 364 -28.17 0.91 -20.46
C ARG A 364 -28.49 2.20 -19.73
#